data_AF-A0A1Q9SFG3-F1
#
_entry.id   AF-A0A1Q9SFG3-F1
#
_cell.length_a   1.000
_cell.length_b   1.000
_cell.length_c   1.000
_cell.angle_alpha   90.00
_cell.angle_beta   90.00
_cell.angle_gamma   90.00
#
_symmetry.space_group_name_H-M   'P 1'
#
loop_
_entity.id
_entity.type
_entity.pdbx_description
1 polymer ?
#
loop_
_entity_poly.entity_id
_entity_poly.type
_entity_poly.pdbx_seq_one_letter_code
_entity_poly.pdbx_strand_id
1 'polypeptide(L)'
;MPVRAVRCSPHERAGRMTTDLRVDRVRVLPLTLPIDGPLRYTQGQVGAFQRIVVELTSSDGHVGYGECRGDRLRHTLLSDLAPGLVGLDPYKLESLRWRIAPQGLVELFSGTVAVQAYSAIEVACLDLIGKATSRPVTDLLGGGVREDVEIAGYLYYVGGVSDDEAEDRLLASAHASWPGTGSAPSSTSAASWTRTPRSAPCSGCGRSSPATGCASTPTARGA
;
A
#
# COMPACT_ATOMS: atom_id res chain seq x y z
N MET A 1 -43.11 6.62 -16.14
CA MET A 1 -43.50 6.09 -14.82
C MET A 1 -42.70 6.81 -13.76
N PRO A 2 -43.31 7.42 -12.73
CA PRO A 2 -42.54 8.06 -11.67
C PRO A 2 -41.88 6.99 -10.79
N VAL A 3 -40.56 7.07 -10.63
CA VAL A 3 -39.82 6.23 -9.67
C VAL A 3 -40.23 6.67 -8.28
N ARG A 4 -41.00 5.83 -7.59
CA ARG A 4 -41.43 6.07 -6.21
C ARG A 4 -40.20 6.00 -5.33
N ALA A 5 -39.83 7.11 -4.66
CA ALA A 5 -38.78 7.10 -3.66
C ALA A 5 -39.12 6.03 -2.61
N VAL A 6 -38.27 5.00 -2.50
CA VAL A 6 -38.34 4.01 -1.43
C VAL A 6 -37.93 4.73 -0.16
N ARG A 7 -38.90 5.24 0.59
CA ARG A 7 -38.65 5.65 1.97
C ARG A 7 -38.31 4.38 2.73
N CYS A 8 -37.06 4.22 3.16
CA CYS A 8 -36.75 3.25 4.20
C CYS A 8 -37.67 3.58 5.38
N SER A 9 -38.58 2.67 5.72
CA SER A 9 -39.25 2.72 7.00
C SER A 9 -38.17 2.77 8.09
N PRO A 10 -38.34 3.52 9.18
CA PRO A 10 -37.48 3.34 10.34
C PRO A 10 -37.66 1.87 10.72
N HIS A 11 -36.63 1.07 10.50
CA HIS A 11 -36.66 -0.34 10.86
C HIS A 11 -36.95 -0.38 12.36
N GLU A 12 -38.16 -0.81 12.73
CA GLU A 12 -38.47 -1.19 14.09
C GLU A 12 -37.40 -2.21 14.48
N ARG A 13 -36.59 -1.84 15.47
CA ARG A 13 -35.41 -2.58 15.92
C ARG A 13 -35.88 -3.79 16.70
N ALA A 14 -36.38 -4.80 15.99
CA ALA A 14 -36.55 -6.13 16.54
C ALA A 14 -35.19 -6.62 17.06
N GLY A 15 -35.06 -6.77 18.38
CA GLY A 15 -34.05 -7.58 19.06
C GLY A 15 -32.59 -7.39 18.62
N ARG A 16 -32.09 -6.15 18.57
CA ARG A 16 -30.72 -5.88 18.14
C ARG A 16 -29.71 -6.33 19.22
N MET A 17 -29.10 -7.51 19.07
CA MET A 17 -27.77 -7.79 19.65
C MET A 17 -26.69 -6.95 18.94
N THR A 18 -26.90 -5.64 18.79
CA THR A 18 -25.76 -4.76 18.56
C THR A 18 -25.25 -4.34 19.90
N THR A 19 -24.15 -4.96 20.31
CA THR A 19 -23.15 -4.29 21.12
C THR A 19 -23.04 -2.85 20.61
N ASP A 20 -23.28 -1.87 21.48
CA ASP A 20 -23.13 -0.46 21.13
C ASP A 20 -21.63 -0.17 20.99
N LEU A 21 -21.07 -0.57 19.86
CA LEU A 21 -19.66 -0.45 19.59
C LEU A 21 -19.33 1.03 19.40
N ARG A 22 -18.46 1.53 20.26
CA ARG A 22 -17.99 2.91 20.26
C ARG A 22 -16.48 2.91 20.39
N VAL A 23 -15.81 3.87 19.76
CA VAL A 23 -14.39 4.09 19.99
C VAL A 23 -14.21 4.73 21.37
N ASP A 24 -13.52 4.06 22.28
CA ASP A 24 -13.20 4.56 23.63
C ASP A 24 -11.85 5.30 23.64
N ARG A 25 -10.86 4.78 22.91
CA ARG A 25 -9.50 5.32 22.88
C ARG A 25 -8.91 5.30 21.48
N VAL A 26 -8.11 6.31 21.18
CA VAL A 26 -7.32 6.40 19.94
C VAL A 26 -5.86 6.61 20.30
N ARG A 27 -4.96 5.86 19.66
CA ARG A 27 -3.51 6.09 19.71
C ARG A 27 -2.95 6.21 18.31
N VAL A 28 -2.09 7.21 18.12
CA VAL A 28 -1.38 7.48 16.88
C VAL A 28 0.09 7.21 17.15
N LEU A 29 0.64 6.16 16.53
CA LEU A 29 1.96 5.62 16.84
C LEU A 29 2.87 5.77 15.61
N PRO A 30 3.72 6.82 15.57
CA PRO A 30 4.75 6.93 14.54
C PRO A 30 5.84 5.87 14.79
N LEU A 31 6.13 5.07 13.77
CA LEU A 31 7.12 4.00 13.79
C LEU A 31 8.18 4.24 12.71
N THR A 32 9.44 3.98 13.06
CA THR A 32 10.55 3.93 12.11
C THR A 32 11.16 2.54 12.18
N LEU A 33 11.06 1.80 11.08
CA LEU A 33 11.57 0.45 10.94
C LEU A 33 12.86 0.51 10.11
N PRO A 34 14.04 0.31 10.71
CA PRO A 34 15.30 0.28 9.96
C PRO A 34 15.30 -0.91 9.00
N ILE A 35 15.93 -0.73 7.83
CA ILE A 35 16.10 -1.79 6.83
C ILE A 35 17.58 -2.14 6.74
N ASP A 36 17.87 -3.44 6.64
CA ASP A 36 19.23 -3.93 6.43
C ASP A 36 19.72 -3.58 5.02
N GLY A 37 20.52 -2.53 4.95
CA GLY A 37 21.01 -1.96 3.71
C GLY A 37 19.97 -1.07 3.02
N PRO A 38 20.37 0.09 2.48
CA PRO A 38 19.43 1.03 1.90
C PRO A 38 18.90 0.51 0.56
N LEU A 39 17.58 0.43 0.44
CA LEU A 39 16.87 0.07 -0.78
C LEU A 39 17.04 1.20 -1.81
N ARG A 40 17.56 0.89 -3.00
CA ARG A 40 17.78 1.88 -4.07
C ARG A 40 16.66 1.81 -5.10
N TYR A 41 16.29 2.99 -5.58
CA TYR A 41 15.36 3.20 -6.68
C TYR A 41 15.76 4.47 -7.44
N THR A 42 15.08 4.78 -8.53
CA THR A 42 15.48 5.86 -9.47
C THR A 42 15.63 7.24 -8.82
N GLN A 43 14.94 7.51 -7.71
CA GLN A 43 14.98 8.82 -7.03
C GLN A 43 15.90 8.84 -5.81
N GLY A 44 16.60 7.75 -5.51
CA GLY A 44 17.57 7.69 -4.41
C GLY A 44 17.53 6.40 -3.62
N GLN A 45 17.69 6.53 -2.32
CA GLN A 45 17.86 5.40 -1.40
C GLN A 45 17.02 5.58 -0.15
N VAL A 46 16.42 4.51 0.35
CA VAL A 46 15.62 4.49 1.58
C VAL A 46 16.23 3.47 2.54
N GLY A 47 16.64 3.94 3.72
CA GLY A 47 17.22 3.09 4.78
C GLY A 47 16.25 2.70 5.89
N ALA A 48 15.01 3.20 5.85
CA ALA A 48 13.99 2.89 6.85
C ALA A 48 12.58 3.07 6.30
N PHE A 49 11.64 2.24 6.74
CA PHE A 49 10.22 2.49 6.54
C PHE A 49 9.69 3.36 7.68
N GLN A 50 9.11 4.51 7.33
CA GLN A 50 8.36 5.32 8.26
C GLN A 50 6.89 5.03 8.10
N ARG A 51 6.22 4.62 9.18
CA ARG A 51 4.79 4.29 9.24
C ARG A 51 4.13 5.02 10.39
N ILE A 52 2.82 5.24 10.30
CA ILE A 52 2.00 5.64 11.44
C ILE A 52 0.93 4.58 11.60
N VAL A 53 0.92 3.94 12.76
CA VAL A 53 -0.12 2.98 13.16
C VAL A 53 -1.19 3.72 13.94
N VAL A 54 -2.44 3.55 13.53
CA VAL A 54 -3.63 4.02 14.24
C VAL A 54 -4.22 2.83 14.98
N GLU A 55 -4.29 2.94 16.29
CA GLU A 55 -4.90 1.95 17.19
C GLU A 55 -6.20 2.54 17.74
N LEU A 56 -7.32 1.84 17.53
CA LEU A 56 -8.63 2.20 18.07
C LEU A 56 -9.05 1.13 19.08
N THR A 57 -9.27 1.52 20.33
CA THR A 57 -9.88 0.65 21.34
C THR A 57 -11.37 0.92 21.39
N SER A 58 -12.19 -0.13 21.37
CA SER A 58 -13.64 -0.02 21.50
C SER A 58 -14.13 -0.09 22.94
N SER A 59 -15.36 0.33 23.16
CA SER A 59 -16.09 0.28 24.44
C SER A 59 -16.21 -1.12 25.04
N ASP A 60 -16.12 -2.17 24.22
CA ASP A 60 -16.15 -3.59 24.63
C ASP A 60 -14.75 -4.23 24.71
N GLY A 61 -13.69 -3.42 24.58
CA GLY A 61 -12.30 -3.85 24.80
C GLY A 61 -11.59 -4.44 23.58
N HIS A 62 -12.24 -4.54 22.42
CA HIS A 62 -11.54 -4.89 21.18
C HIS A 62 -10.58 -3.76 20.76
N VAL A 63 -9.53 -4.13 20.03
CA VAL A 63 -8.56 -3.18 19.50
C VAL A 63 -8.41 -3.42 18.02
N GLY A 64 -8.66 -2.40 17.20
CA GLY A 64 -8.46 -2.43 15.76
C GLY A 64 -7.26 -1.59 15.33
N TYR A 65 -6.61 -2.02 14.26
CA TYR A 65 -5.40 -1.41 13.75
C TYR A 65 -5.54 -1.00 12.29
N GLY A 66 -4.94 0.14 11.95
CA GLY A 66 -4.74 0.56 10.58
C GLY A 66 -3.44 1.34 10.45
N GLU A 67 -2.99 1.56 9.22
CA GLU A 67 -1.67 2.11 8.96
C GLU A 67 -1.70 3.09 7.77
N CYS A 68 -0.87 4.12 7.83
CA CYS A 68 -0.47 4.85 6.63
C CYS A 68 1.02 5.19 6.61
N ARG A 69 1.47 5.82 5.53
CA ARG A 69 2.84 6.31 5.39
C ARG A 69 3.18 7.27 6.53
N GLY A 70 4.36 7.11 7.11
CA GLY A 70 4.87 8.00 8.14
C GLY A 70 5.46 9.28 7.55
N ASP A 71 4.93 10.42 8.01
CA ASP A 71 5.55 11.73 7.91
C ASP A 71 4.87 12.70 8.88
N ARG A 72 5.50 13.87 9.08
CA ARG A 72 5.00 14.87 10.03
C ARG A 72 3.59 15.37 9.68
N LEU A 73 3.26 15.53 8.41
CA LEU A 73 1.95 16.06 8.00
C LEU A 73 0.83 15.07 8.35
N ARG A 74 1.02 13.79 8.03
CA ARG A 74 0.07 12.72 8.37
C ARG A 74 -0.04 12.52 9.87
N HIS A 75 1.07 12.56 10.60
CA HIS A 75 1.06 12.43 12.06
C HIS A 75 0.28 13.57 12.72
N THR A 76 0.54 14.82 12.31
CA THR A 76 -0.21 15.98 12.83
C THR A 76 -1.69 15.85 12.52
N LEU A 77 -2.06 15.56 11.27
CA LEU A 77 -3.48 15.39 10.91
C LEU A 77 -4.17 14.29 11.73
N LEU A 78 -3.56 13.12 11.85
CA LEU A 78 -4.12 12.01 12.64
C LEU A 78 -4.23 12.37 14.12
N SER A 79 -3.25 13.08 14.67
CA SER A 79 -3.27 13.55 16.05
C SER A 79 -4.39 14.57 16.29
N ASP A 80 -4.62 15.48 15.34
CA ASP A 80 -5.69 16.47 15.41
C ASP A 80 -7.08 15.84 15.28
N LEU A 81 -7.20 14.76 14.50
CA LEU A 81 -8.45 14.01 14.32
C LEU A 81 -8.78 13.11 15.53
N ALA A 82 -7.77 12.58 16.22
CA ALA A 82 -7.92 11.55 17.26
C ALA A 82 -8.95 11.90 18.35
N PRO A 83 -9.02 13.12 18.92
CA PRO A 83 -10.04 13.47 19.91
C PRO A 83 -11.48 13.38 19.36
N GLY A 84 -11.67 13.73 18.08
CA GLY A 84 -12.97 13.67 17.41
C GLY A 84 -13.43 12.27 17.03
N LEU A 85 -12.54 11.27 17.17
CA LEU A 85 -12.87 9.87 16.93
C LEU A 85 -13.44 9.16 18.16
N VAL A 86 -13.19 9.67 19.36
CA VAL A 86 -13.75 9.09 20.59
C VAL A 86 -15.27 9.25 20.60
N GLY A 87 -15.98 8.17 20.94
CA GLY A 87 -17.44 8.09 20.92
C GLY A 87 -18.04 7.84 19.53
N LEU A 88 -17.23 7.73 18.47
CA LEU A 88 -17.75 7.38 17.15
C LEU A 88 -18.24 5.94 17.07
N ASP A 89 -19.26 5.75 16.24
CA ASP A 89 -19.73 4.46 15.77
C ASP A 89 -18.82 3.98 14.62
N PRO A 90 -18.02 2.90 14.78
CA PRO A 90 -17.14 2.40 13.73
C PRO A 90 -17.91 1.86 12.53
N TYR A 91 -19.21 1.53 12.66
CA TYR A 91 -20.04 1.10 11.53
C TYR A 91 -20.42 2.25 10.57
N LYS A 92 -20.13 3.52 10.94
CA LYS A 92 -20.48 4.72 10.15
C LYS A 92 -19.31 5.22 9.30
N LEU A 93 -18.71 4.31 8.53
CA LEU A 93 -17.52 4.58 7.70
C LEU A 93 -17.72 5.71 6.68
N GLU A 94 -18.89 5.78 6.02
CA GLU A 94 -19.18 6.88 5.10
C GLU A 94 -19.22 8.21 5.82
N SER A 95 -19.91 8.29 6.97
CA SER A 95 -19.95 9.54 7.75
C SER A 95 -18.56 10.00 8.16
N LEU A 96 -17.65 9.07 8.47
CA LEU A 96 -16.25 9.35 8.73
C LEU A 96 -15.53 9.87 7.47
N ARG A 97 -15.78 9.26 6.30
CA ARG A 97 -15.24 9.68 5.01
C ARG A 97 -15.57 11.15 4.71
N TRP A 98 -16.86 11.51 4.85
CA TRP A 98 -17.34 12.88 4.61
C TRP A 98 -16.75 13.92 5.57
N ARG A 99 -16.31 13.49 6.77
CA ARG A 99 -15.66 14.38 7.75
C ARG A 99 -14.18 14.61 7.47
N ILE A 100 -13.48 13.61 6.93
CA ILE A 100 -12.01 13.61 6.85
C ILE A 100 -11.51 13.86 5.43
N ALA A 101 -12.12 13.24 4.42
CA ALA A 101 -11.63 13.27 3.05
C ALA A 101 -12.43 14.29 2.21
N PRO A 102 -11.76 15.20 1.48
CA PRO A 102 -12.43 16.16 0.61
C PRO A 102 -13.15 15.47 -0.55
N GLN A 103 -14.33 15.98 -0.90
CA GLN A 103 -15.17 15.42 -1.97
C GLN A 103 -14.56 15.63 -3.35
N GLY A 104 -14.77 14.68 -4.26
CA GLY A 104 -14.34 14.76 -5.66
C GLY A 104 -12.84 14.59 -5.91
N LEU A 105 -12.03 14.44 -4.85
CA LEU A 105 -10.57 14.34 -4.97
C LEU A 105 -10.03 12.91 -4.79
N VAL A 106 -10.84 12.00 -4.22
CA VAL A 106 -10.52 10.57 -4.08
C VAL A 106 -10.38 9.88 -5.44
N GLU A 107 -11.12 10.36 -6.45
CA GLU A 107 -11.12 9.79 -7.81
C GLU A 107 -9.88 10.17 -8.62
N LEU A 108 -9.15 11.22 -8.22
CA LEU A 108 -7.99 11.72 -8.96
C LEU A 108 -6.67 11.54 -8.22
N PHE A 109 -6.65 11.40 -6.89
CA PHE A 109 -5.41 11.25 -6.12
C PHE A 109 -5.57 10.36 -4.88
N SER A 110 -5.28 9.07 -5.03
CA SER A 110 -4.95 8.13 -3.92
C SER A 110 -3.75 8.58 -3.06
N GLY A 111 -3.09 9.70 -3.42
CA GLY A 111 -1.87 10.21 -2.80
C GLY A 111 -2.05 11.33 -1.75
N THR A 112 -3.25 11.86 -1.53
CA THR A 112 -3.39 12.97 -0.58
C THR A 112 -3.25 12.54 0.88
N VAL A 113 -2.75 13.46 1.71
CA VAL A 113 -2.57 13.29 3.16
C VAL A 113 -3.89 12.88 3.83
N ALA A 114 -4.99 13.53 3.45
CA ALA A 114 -6.32 13.27 4.03
C ALA A 114 -6.87 11.89 3.66
N VAL A 115 -6.72 11.45 2.40
CA VAL A 115 -7.19 10.12 1.98
C VAL A 115 -6.43 9.01 2.69
N GLN A 116 -5.11 9.15 2.85
CA GLN A 116 -4.32 8.15 3.59
C GLN A 116 -4.62 8.15 5.09
N ALA A 117 -4.85 9.32 5.70
CA ALA A 117 -5.28 9.40 7.10
C ALA A 117 -6.66 8.74 7.29
N TYR A 118 -7.62 9.01 6.40
CA TYR A 118 -8.92 8.35 6.39
C TYR A 118 -8.77 6.84 6.25
N SER A 119 -7.98 6.37 5.28
CA SER A 119 -7.76 4.93 5.05
C SER A 119 -7.19 4.22 6.28
N ALA A 120 -6.25 4.83 7.00
CA ALA A 120 -5.72 4.25 8.25
C ALA A 120 -6.81 4.11 9.32
N ILE A 121 -7.71 5.10 9.45
CA ILE A 121 -8.81 5.04 10.43
C ILE A 121 -9.89 4.05 9.97
N GLU A 122 -10.23 4.03 8.69
CA GLU A 122 -11.23 3.11 8.11
C GLU A 122 -10.81 1.64 8.30
N VAL A 123 -9.56 1.31 8.00
CA VAL A 123 -9.03 -0.05 8.21
C VAL A 123 -9.06 -0.42 9.69
N ALA A 124 -8.71 0.50 10.60
CA ALA A 124 -8.81 0.26 12.04
C ALA A 124 -10.26 0.02 12.50
N CYS A 125 -11.24 0.74 11.92
CA CYS A 125 -12.66 0.50 12.17
C CYS A 125 -13.12 -0.87 11.63
N LEU A 126 -12.68 -1.26 10.44
CA LEU A 126 -13.01 -2.57 9.85
C LEU A 126 -12.43 -3.72 10.69
N ASP A 127 -11.20 -3.59 11.16
CA ASP A 127 -10.57 -4.56 12.07
C ASP A 127 -11.34 -4.64 13.41
N LEU A 128 -11.73 -3.49 13.98
CA LEU A 128 -12.61 -3.45 15.16
C LEU A 128 -13.94 -4.17 14.93
N ILE A 129 -14.62 -3.91 13.81
CA ILE A 129 -15.90 -4.54 13.47
C ILE A 129 -15.71 -6.05 13.30
N GLY A 130 -14.65 -6.47 12.59
CA GLY A 130 -14.33 -7.88 12.41
C GLY A 130 -14.16 -8.58 13.75
N LYS A 131 -13.36 -8.00 14.66
CA LYS A 131 -13.15 -8.52 16.02
C LYS A 131 -14.45 -8.56 16.83
N ALA A 132 -15.19 -7.46 16.88
CA ALA A 132 -16.45 -7.37 17.63
C ALA A 132 -17.54 -8.31 17.11
N THR A 133 -17.51 -8.65 15.81
CA THR A 133 -18.45 -9.60 15.20
C THR A 133 -17.89 -11.01 15.08
N SER A 134 -16.64 -11.24 15.50
CA SER A 134 -15.92 -12.51 15.30
C SER A 134 -15.93 -12.99 13.84
N ARG A 135 -15.74 -12.06 12.89
CA ARG A 135 -15.69 -12.33 11.45
C ARG A 135 -14.41 -11.77 10.83
N PRO A 136 -13.85 -12.43 9.80
CA PRO A 136 -12.77 -11.85 9.04
C PRO A 136 -13.24 -10.58 8.30
N VAL A 137 -12.33 -9.64 8.03
CA VAL A 137 -12.70 -8.41 7.30
C VAL A 137 -13.21 -8.71 5.89
N THR A 138 -12.71 -9.77 5.24
CA THR A 138 -13.18 -10.22 3.92
C THR A 138 -14.68 -10.50 3.89
N ASP A 139 -15.23 -11.06 4.98
CA ASP A 139 -16.66 -11.30 5.15
C ASP A 139 -17.48 -10.01 5.22
N LEU A 140 -16.91 -8.95 5.79
CA LEU A 140 -17.52 -7.62 5.83
C LEU A 140 -17.54 -6.98 4.44
N LEU A 141 -16.60 -7.35 3.58
CA LEU A 141 -16.41 -6.84 2.22
C LEU A 141 -17.10 -7.69 1.13
N GLY A 142 -17.89 -8.70 1.51
CA GLY A 142 -18.67 -9.51 0.58
C GLY A 142 -18.27 -10.99 0.50
N GLY A 143 -17.30 -11.42 1.31
CA GLY A 143 -16.84 -12.82 1.39
C GLY A 143 -15.57 -13.08 0.59
N GLY A 144 -14.72 -13.96 1.13
CA GLY A 144 -13.52 -14.44 0.44
C GLY A 144 -13.89 -15.32 -0.77
N VAL A 145 -13.20 -15.11 -1.89
CA VAL A 145 -13.34 -15.95 -3.10
C VAL A 145 -12.16 -16.92 -3.29
N ARG A 146 -11.17 -16.85 -2.39
CA ARG A 146 -9.98 -17.68 -2.32
C ARG A 146 -9.42 -17.62 -0.90
N GLU A 147 -8.75 -18.69 -0.47
CA GLU A 147 -8.09 -18.77 0.84
C GLU A 147 -6.71 -18.10 0.82
N ASP A 148 -6.00 -18.19 -0.32
CA ASP A 148 -4.66 -17.65 -0.49
C ASP A 148 -4.60 -16.66 -1.66
N VAL A 149 -3.71 -15.66 -1.55
CA VAL A 149 -3.46 -14.65 -2.59
C VAL A 149 -2.01 -14.76 -3.04
N GLU A 150 -1.79 -14.95 -4.34
CA GLU A 150 -0.45 -14.93 -4.93
C GLU A 150 0.12 -13.50 -4.88
N ILE A 151 1.38 -13.36 -4.44
CA ILE A 151 2.05 -12.07 -4.28
C ILE A 151 3.32 -12.06 -5.13
N ALA A 152 3.61 -10.92 -5.76
CA ALA A 152 4.86 -10.71 -6.47
C ALA A 152 6.00 -10.35 -5.49
N GLY A 153 7.16 -11.01 -5.63
CA GLY A 153 8.38 -10.60 -4.95
C GLY A 153 8.87 -9.26 -5.50
N TYR A 154 8.82 -8.21 -4.67
CA TYR A 154 9.23 -6.87 -5.09
C TYR A 154 10.69 -6.60 -4.73
N LEU A 155 11.57 -6.65 -5.75
CA LEU A 155 13.02 -6.66 -5.58
C LEU A 155 13.61 -5.25 -5.67
N TYR A 156 14.61 -4.99 -4.83
CA TYR A 156 15.33 -3.71 -4.75
C TYR A 156 16.82 -3.94 -4.78
N TYR A 157 17.57 -3.05 -5.45
CA TYR A 157 19.01 -3.01 -5.26
C TYR A 157 19.33 -2.60 -3.82
N VAL A 158 20.24 -3.32 -3.16
CA VAL A 158 20.71 -2.98 -1.81
C VAL A 158 22.09 -2.33 -1.94
N GLY A 159 22.26 -1.14 -1.36
CA GLY A 159 23.53 -0.42 -1.45
C GLY A 159 24.71 -1.21 -0.85
N GLY A 160 25.87 -1.21 -1.53
CA GLY A 160 27.10 -1.86 -1.07
C GLY A 160 27.54 -3.10 -1.85
N VAL A 161 26.80 -3.47 -2.90
CA VAL A 161 27.09 -4.61 -3.78
C VAL A 161 27.31 -4.08 -5.20
N SER A 162 28.29 -4.63 -5.94
CA SER A 162 28.50 -4.27 -7.35
C SER A 162 27.30 -4.69 -8.20
N ASP A 163 27.03 -4.01 -9.33
CA ASP A 163 25.83 -4.27 -10.15
C ASP A 163 25.69 -5.76 -10.55
N ASP A 164 26.81 -6.44 -10.86
CA ASP A 164 26.82 -7.87 -11.23
C ASP A 164 26.53 -8.79 -10.02
N GLU A 165 27.07 -8.50 -8.83
CA GLU A 165 26.82 -9.29 -7.61
C GLU A 165 25.42 -9.03 -7.00
N ALA A 166 24.84 -7.87 -7.29
CA ALA A 166 23.52 -7.49 -6.79
C ALA A 166 22.42 -8.28 -7.50
N GLU A 167 22.56 -8.51 -8.81
CA GLU A 167 21.60 -9.28 -9.62
C GLU A 167 21.52 -10.74 -9.16
N ASP A 168 22.68 -11.41 -9.01
CA ASP A 168 22.75 -12.80 -8.55
C ASP A 168 22.20 -12.99 -7.14
N ARG A 169 22.48 -12.04 -6.23
CA ARG A 169 21.93 -12.06 -4.86
C ARG A 169 20.42 -11.79 -4.83
N LEU A 170 19.92 -10.89 -5.67
CA LEU A 170 18.49 -10.59 -5.78
C LEU A 170 17.70 -11.80 -6.27
N LEU A 171 18.20 -12.49 -7.30
CA LEU A 171 17.57 -13.71 -7.80
C LEU A 171 17.64 -14.84 -6.74
N ALA A 172 18.80 -15.04 -6.11
CA ALA A 172 18.96 -16.06 -5.08
C ALA A 172 18.03 -15.84 -3.86
N SER A 173 17.90 -14.59 -3.39
CA SER A 173 17.01 -14.23 -2.28
C SER A 173 15.52 -14.37 -2.63
N ALA A 174 15.13 -14.04 -3.86
CA ALA A 174 13.76 -14.23 -4.35
C ALA A 174 13.34 -15.71 -4.33
N HIS A 175 14.27 -16.61 -4.66
CA HIS A 175 14.03 -18.06 -4.63
C HIS A 175 14.07 -18.66 -3.21
N ALA A 176 14.95 -18.16 -2.33
CA ALA A 176 15.12 -18.71 -0.98
C ALA A 176 14.00 -18.33 0.00
N SER A 177 13.30 -17.23 -0.23
CA SER A 177 12.32 -16.66 0.72
C SER A 177 10.87 -17.07 0.48
N TRP A 178 10.58 -17.83 -0.59
CA TRP A 178 9.22 -18.30 -0.92
C TRP A 178 9.10 -19.84 -0.88
N PRO A 179 8.57 -20.43 0.21
CA PRO A 179 8.31 -21.86 0.27
C PRO A 179 7.09 -22.19 -0.59
N GLY A 180 7.35 -22.45 -1.88
CA GLY A 180 6.33 -22.70 -2.89
C GLY A 180 6.90 -22.77 -4.31
N THR A 181 8.12 -22.26 -4.52
CA THR A 181 8.91 -22.57 -5.72
C THR A 181 9.55 -23.95 -5.56
N GLY A 182 8.71 -24.99 -5.55
CA GLY A 182 9.18 -26.36 -5.69
C GLY A 182 9.87 -26.50 -7.03
N SER A 183 11.21 -26.59 -7.01
CA SER A 183 12.10 -26.66 -8.18
C SER A 183 11.96 -25.49 -9.17
N ALA A 184 13.09 -24.99 -9.68
CA ALA A 184 13.06 -24.12 -10.85
C ALA A 184 12.16 -24.75 -11.93
N PRO A 185 11.24 -24.00 -12.58
CA PRO A 185 10.47 -24.55 -13.67
C PRO A 185 11.44 -25.10 -14.71
N SER A 186 11.42 -26.42 -14.90
CA SER A 186 12.20 -27.13 -15.92
C SER A 186 11.73 -26.81 -17.35
N SER A 187 10.78 -25.89 -17.50
CA SER A 187 10.41 -25.30 -18.77
C SER A 187 11.02 -23.91 -18.88
N THR A 188 12.11 -23.85 -19.62
CA THR A 188 12.64 -22.63 -20.23
C THR A 188 11.54 -21.91 -21.01
N SER A 189 10.82 -21.02 -20.35
CA SER A 189 10.46 -19.73 -20.96
C SER A 189 11.08 -18.64 -20.12
N ALA A 190 12.40 -18.73 -19.96
CA ALA A 190 13.18 -17.52 -19.88
C ALA A 190 12.78 -16.71 -21.12
N ALA A 191 11.99 -15.66 -20.94
CA ALA A 191 12.06 -14.55 -21.88
C ALA A 191 13.55 -14.20 -21.90
N SER A 192 14.23 -14.64 -22.95
CA SER A 192 15.67 -14.50 -23.09
C SER A 192 15.91 -13.01 -23.26
N TRP A 193 16.08 -12.32 -22.15
CA TRP A 193 16.79 -11.06 -22.12
C TRP A 193 18.24 -11.42 -22.43
N THR A 194 18.53 -11.64 -23.70
CA THR A 194 19.89 -11.77 -24.19
C THR A 194 20.59 -10.49 -23.80
N ARG A 195 21.55 -10.60 -22.89
CA ARG A 195 22.51 -9.56 -22.52
C ARG A 195 23.00 -8.92 -23.82
N THR A 196 22.56 -7.70 -24.14
CA THR A 196 23.25 -6.93 -25.17
C THR A 196 24.65 -6.69 -24.60
N PRO A 197 25.73 -7.17 -25.22
CA PRO A 197 27.05 -6.90 -24.71
C PRO A 197 27.20 -5.39 -24.62
N ARG A 198 27.62 -4.86 -23.45
CA ARG A 198 28.13 -3.49 -23.42
C ARG A 198 29.23 -3.45 -24.48
N SER A 199 29.06 -2.62 -25.50
CA SER A 199 30.10 -2.41 -26.49
C SER A 199 31.40 -2.10 -25.74
N ALA A 200 32.45 -2.85 -26.06
CA ALA A 200 33.77 -2.61 -25.50
C ALA A 200 34.12 -1.12 -25.69
N PRO A 201 34.78 -0.47 -24.72
CA PRO A 201 35.26 0.88 -24.94
C PRO A 201 36.13 0.88 -26.19
N CYS A 202 35.76 1.68 -27.17
CA CYS A 202 36.45 1.77 -28.46
C CYS A 202 37.93 2.07 -28.19
N SER A 203 38.79 1.09 -28.46
CA SER A 203 40.23 1.21 -28.32
C SER A 203 40.74 2.11 -29.44
N GLY A 204 40.63 3.42 -29.25
CA GLY A 204 41.19 4.39 -30.19
C GLY A 204 40.36 5.65 -30.37
N CYS A 205 40.06 6.39 -29.30
CA CYS A 205 39.59 7.78 -29.41
C CYS A 205 40.10 8.57 -28.20
N GLY A 206 41.38 8.92 -28.20
CA GLY A 206 41.86 10.00 -27.36
C GLY A 206 41.40 11.33 -27.95
N ARG A 207 40.41 11.98 -27.33
CA ARG A 207 40.34 13.43 -27.07
C ARG A 207 38.95 13.85 -26.57
N SER A 208 39.01 14.85 -25.71
CA SER A 208 37.99 15.59 -24.99
C SER A 208 36.93 16.31 -25.84
N SER A 209 35.76 16.52 -25.21
CA SER A 209 34.81 17.66 -25.33
C SER A 209 33.41 17.42 -25.93
N PRO A 210 32.40 18.22 -25.48
CA PRO A 210 31.10 17.69 -25.07
C PRO A 210 29.92 18.00 -26.00
N ALA A 211 28.86 17.21 -25.81
CA ALA A 211 27.44 17.49 -25.99
C ALA A 211 26.98 18.29 -27.22
N THR A 212 26.37 17.64 -28.21
CA THR A 212 25.21 18.21 -28.93
C THR A 212 24.30 17.10 -29.46
N GLY A 213 22.99 17.33 -29.37
CA GLY A 213 21.92 16.34 -29.40
C GLY A 213 21.74 15.54 -30.69
N CYS A 214 21.17 14.35 -30.52
CA CYS A 214 20.77 13.46 -31.60
C CYS A 214 19.25 13.56 -31.78
N ALA A 215 18.80 14.36 -32.74
CA ALA A 215 17.46 14.23 -33.30
C ALA A 215 17.50 13.15 -34.38
N SER A 216 16.75 12.05 -34.20
CA SER A 216 16.59 11.01 -35.22
C SER A 216 15.21 11.12 -35.86
N THR A 217 15.17 11.51 -37.14
CA THR A 217 14.01 11.37 -38.02
C THR A 217 13.91 9.92 -38.52
N PRO A 218 12.74 9.26 -38.51
CA PRO A 218 12.60 7.91 -39.06
C PRO A 218 12.35 7.98 -40.57
N THR A 219 13.22 7.36 -41.37
CA THR A 219 12.97 7.08 -42.78
C THR A 219 12.25 5.73 -42.91
N ALA A 220 11.01 5.77 -43.39
CA ALA A 220 10.25 4.60 -43.79
C ALA A 220 10.88 3.93 -45.01
N ARG A 221 11.03 2.60 -44.98
CA ARG A 221 11.24 1.79 -46.20
C ARG A 221 9.91 1.21 -46.61
N GLY A 222 9.54 1.48 -47.86
CA GLY A 222 8.33 0.97 -48.50
C GLY A 222 8.45 -0.50 -48.93
N ALA A 223 7.27 -1.04 -49.24
CA ALA A 223 7.07 -1.92 -50.39
C ALA A 223 6.56 -1.07 -51.55
#